data_AF-A0A2V5YKI9-F1
#
_entry.id   AF-A0A2V5YKI9-F1
#
_cell.length_a   1.000
_cell.length_b   1.000
_cell.length_c   1.000
_cell.angle_alpha   90.00
_cell.angle_beta   90.00
_cell.angle_gamma   90.00
#
_symmetry.space_group_name_H-M   'P 1'
#
loop_
_entity.id
_entity.type
_entity.pdbx_description
1 polymer ?
#
loop_
_entity_poly.entity_id
_entity_poly.type
_entity_poly.pdbx_seq_one_letter_code
_entity_poly.pdbx_strand_id
1 'polypeptide(L)'
;MTRSVWLLRPLLAGLIITVLQLAMAMGLLAPEGSFSQRYATLVQHDSYWFINIVDRGYQTIVPPIDHKVMEVSNVAFFPAYPAIVAAFRYGLDISTGTALLVTAQLAAWGFWSYFFLFCRRWNISAALQICGALLVAAHPAAFFLIAGYSESLFLMALLGFIYWSIAEGRTAKFWAAAHGIVMSATRIVGIVCAAFPLVRSV
;
A
#
# COMPACT_ATOMS: atom_id res chain seq x y z
N MET A 1 -27.02 5.97 -15.18
CA MET A 1 -25.99 6.99 -14.87
C MET A 1 -25.59 7.08 -13.37
N THR A 2 -25.95 6.13 -12.50
CA THR A 2 -25.86 6.32 -11.02
C THR A 2 -24.72 5.59 -10.30
N ARG A 3 -24.10 4.54 -10.88
CA ARG A 3 -22.97 3.80 -10.25
C ARG A 3 -21.61 4.49 -10.41
N SER A 4 -21.37 5.23 -11.50
CA SER A 4 -20.06 5.84 -11.79
C SER A 4 -19.73 7.02 -10.87
N VAL A 5 -20.70 7.91 -10.64
CA VAL A 5 -20.59 9.02 -9.67
C VAL A 5 -20.46 8.48 -8.23
N TRP A 6 -20.92 7.25 -8.00
CA TRP A 6 -20.90 6.58 -6.71
C TRP A 6 -19.48 6.25 -6.22
N LEU A 7 -18.58 5.90 -7.14
CA LEU A 7 -17.19 5.60 -6.83
C LEU A 7 -16.27 6.81 -7.00
N LEU A 8 -16.65 7.78 -7.84
CA LEU A 8 -15.80 8.92 -8.16
C LEU A 8 -15.48 9.79 -6.93
N ARG A 9 -16.46 10.07 -6.05
CA ARG A 9 -16.25 10.94 -4.88
C ARG A 9 -15.24 10.36 -3.87
N PRO A 10 -15.38 9.10 -3.41
CA PRO A 10 -14.36 8.48 -2.55
C PRO A 10 -12.97 8.43 -3.19
N LEU A 11 -12.89 8.12 -4.50
CA LEU A 11 -11.63 8.10 -5.22
C LEU A 11 -10.97 9.49 -5.24
N LEU A 12 -11.72 10.55 -5.58
CA LEU A 12 -11.19 11.91 -5.59
C LEU A 12 -10.77 12.38 -4.19
N ALA A 13 -11.58 12.10 -3.17
CA ALA A 13 -11.24 12.43 -1.79
C ALA A 13 -9.94 11.71 -1.36
N GLY A 14 -9.80 10.43 -1.66
CA GLY A 14 -8.59 9.68 -1.35
C GLY A 14 -7.35 10.19 -2.09
N LEU A 15 -7.52 10.62 -3.34
CA LEU A 15 -6.43 11.22 -4.12
C LEU A 15 -5.98 12.53 -3.49
N ILE A 16 -6.92 13.40 -3.13
CA ILE A 16 -6.63 14.68 -2.46
C ILE A 16 -5.82 14.45 -1.19
N ILE A 17 -6.25 13.53 -0.30
CA ILE A 17 -5.53 13.26 0.94
C ILE A 17 -4.13 12.71 0.66
N THR A 18 -3.99 11.81 -0.31
CA THR A 18 -2.67 11.24 -0.67
C THR A 18 -1.71 12.33 -1.18
N VAL A 19 -2.19 13.22 -2.04
CA VAL A 19 -1.40 14.36 -2.55
C VAL A 19 -1.04 15.32 -1.43
N LEU A 20 -1.96 15.60 -0.49
CA LEU A 20 -1.68 16.43 0.68
C LEU A 20 -0.62 15.80 1.59
N GLN A 21 -0.68 14.49 1.84
CA GLN A 21 0.33 13.78 2.62
C GLN A 21 1.71 13.84 1.94
N LEU A 22 1.76 13.67 0.62
CA LEU A 22 3.00 13.79 -0.15
C LEU A 22 3.57 15.22 -0.09
N ALA A 23 2.72 16.22 -0.29
CA ALA A 23 3.13 17.63 -0.21
C ALA A 23 3.64 17.97 1.19
N MET A 24 2.97 17.48 2.24
CA MET A 24 3.39 17.66 3.63
C MET A 24 4.74 16.98 3.89
N ALA A 25 4.93 15.73 3.47
CA ALA A 25 6.17 15.00 3.71
C ALA A 25 7.36 15.61 2.94
N MET A 26 7.18 15.95 1.66
CA MET A 26 8.24 16.60 0.87
C MET A 26 8.50 18.05 1.29
N GLY A 27 7.49 18.73 1.86
CA GLY A 27 7.60 20.12 2.31
C GLY A 27 8.19 20.27 3.71
N LEU A 28 7.89 19.33 4.62
CA LEU A 28 8.24 19.44 6.05
C LEU A 28 9.32 18.45 6.51
N LEU A 29 9.42 17.25 5.91
CA LEU A 29 10.31 16.19 6.39
C LEU A 29 11.60 16.05 5.58
N ALA A 30 11.58 16.41 4.29
CA ALA A 30 12.76 16.37 3.44
C ALA A 30 13.46 17.74 3.43
N PRO A 31 14.69 17.86 3.98
CA PRO A 31 15.42 19.11 3.99
C PRO A 31 15.89 19.46 2.57
N GLU A 32 16.39 20.67 2.43
CA GLU A 32 16.79 21.38 1.20
C GLU A 32 17.28 20.52 0.02
N GLY A 33 16.95 20.97 -1.19
CA GLY A 33 17.26 20.25 -2.43
C GLY A 33 16.14 20.39 -3.45
N SER A 34 16.40 19.87 -4.65
CA SER A 34 15.39 19.81 -5.73
C SER A 34 14.21 18.92 -5.34
N PHE A 35 13.06 19.12 -5.99
CA PHE A 35 11.87 18.30 -5.78
C PHE A 35 12.15 16.80 -5.93
N SER A 36 12.95 16.43 -6.94
CA SER A 36 13.31 15.03 -7.21
C SER A 36 14.10 14.39 -6.06
N GLN A 37 15.03 15.14 -5.45
CA GLN A 37 15.83 14.68 -4.32
C GLN A 37 14.95 14.50 -3.08
N ARG A 38 14.08 15.46 -2.80
CA ARG A 38 13.12 15.37 -1.68
C ARG A 38 12.19 14.18 -1.84
N TYR A 39 11.68 13.94 -3.05
CA TYR A 39 10.85 12.76 -3.33
C TYR A 39 11.63 11.46 -3.13
N ALA A 40 12.89 11.40 -3.60
CA ALA A 40 13.75 10.23 -3.42
C ALA A 40 14.04 9.92 -1.93
N THR A 41 14.04 10.92 -1.04
CA THR A 41 14.19 10.65 0.41
C THR A 41 13.05 9.87 1.03
N LEU A 42 11.92 9.67 0.33
CA LEU A 42 10.85 8.77 0.78
C LEU A 42 11.20 7.28 0.60
N VAL A 43 12.32 6.98 -0.06
CA VAL A 43 12.93 5.65 -0.12
C VAL A 43 13.97 5.56 1.00
N GLN A 44 13.68 4.81 2.05
CA GLN A 44 14.55 4.69 3.22
C GLN A 44 14.58 3.26 3.76
N HIS A 45 15.61 2.96 4.54
CA HIS A 45 15.76 1.73 5.34
C HIS A 45 15.31 0.48 4.58
N ASP A 46 14.17 -0.12 4.95
CA ASP A 46 13.75 -1.39 4.37
C ASP A 46 13.32 -1.29 2.90
N SER A 47 13.16 -0.09 2.36
CA SER A 47 12.97 0.12 0.92
C SER A 47 14.12 -0.50 0.11
N TYR A 48 15.34 -0.51 0.65
CA TYR A 48 16.52 -1.08 -0.03
C TYR A 48 16.44 -2.61 -0.16
N TRP A 49 15.74 -3.31 0.74
CA TRP A 49 15.47 -4.74 0.57
C TRP A 49 14.58 -5.00 -0.63
N PHE A 50 13.53 -4.19 -0.81
CA PHE A 50 12.67 -4.28 -1.98
C PHE A 50 13.40 -3.88 -3.27
N ILE A 51 14.29 -2.88 -3.23
CA ILE A 51 15.17 -2.56 -4.36
C ILE A 51 16.02 -3.77 -4.74
N ASN A 52 16.67 -4.39 -3.77
CA ASN A 52 17.51 -5.57 -4.00
C ASN A 52 16.69 -6.74 -4.59
N ILE A 53 15.48 -7.00 -4.10
CA ILE A 53 14.60 -8.05 -4.67
C ILE A 53 14.22 -7.75 -6.11
N VAL A 54 13.88 -6.49 -6.43
CA VAL A 54 13.47 -6.12 -7.79
C VAL A 54 14.66 -6.17 -8.76
N ASP A 55 15.82 -5.69 -8.34
CA ASP A 55 16.99 -5.58 -9.21
C ASP A 55 17.76 -6.90 -9.35
N ARG A 56 17.75 -7.75 -8.32
CA ARG A 56 18.59 -8.96 -8.24
C ARG A 56 17.83 -10.25 -7.92
N GLY A 57 16.53 -10.17 -7.66
CA GLY A 57 15.71 -11.31 -7.24
C GLY A 57 15.90 -11.69 -5.77
N TYR A 58 15.28 -12.80 -5.37
CA TYR A 58 15.43 -13.33 -4.03
C TYR A 58 16.81 -13.96 -3.82
N GLN A 59 17.51 -13.54 -2.77
CA GLN A 59 18.85 -13.99 -2.41
C GLN A 59 18.84 -14.59 -1.00
N THR A 60 19.52 -15.72 -0.83
CA THR A 60 19.68 -16.44 0.43
C THR A 60 21.14 -16.78 0.67
N ILE A 61 21.55 -16.80 1.94
CA ILE A 61 22.86 -17.32 2.39
C ILE A 61 22.88 -18.85 2.53
N VAL A 62 21.90 -19.55 1.96
CA VAL A 62 21.84 -21.01 1.99
C VAL A 62 21.95 -21.54 0.57
N PRO A 63 23.01 -22.31 0.22
CA PRO A 63 24.15 -22.68 1.07
C PRO A 63 25.08 -21.50 1.43
N PRO A 64 25.89 -21.60 2.51
CA PRO A 64 26.73 -20.50 3.02
C PRO A 64 27.59 -19.85 1.94
N ILE A 65 27.59 -18.52 1.91
CA ILE A 65 28.49 -17.71 1.08
C ILE A 65 29.67 -17.22 1.93
N ASP A 66 30.89 -17.26 1.36
CA ASP A 66 32.16 -17.02 2.08
C ASP A 66 32.39 -15.56 2.55
N HIS A 67 31.42 -14.67 2.39
CA HIS A 67 31.54 -13.29 2.85
C HIS A 67 30.23 -12.75 3.44
N LYS A 68 30.34 -12.04 4.56
CA LYS A 68 29.25 -11.24 5.15
C LYS A 68 28.99 -10.02 4.28
N VAL A 69 28.08 -10.13 3.32
CA VAL A 69 27.48 -8.96 2.66
C VAL A 69 26.52 -8.31 3.65
N MET A 70 26.47 -6.99 3.78
CA MET A 70 25.45 -6.28 4.60
C MET A 70 24.00 -6.46 4.09
N GLU A 71 23.78 -7.37 3.11
CA GLU A 71 22.55 -7.66 2.36
C GLU A 71 22.20 -9.17 2.46
N VAL A 72 22.22 -9.72 3.68
CA VAL A 72 22.46 -11.16 3.95
C VAL A 72 21.34 -12.10 3.47
N SER A 73 20.06 -11.72 3.49
CA SER A 73 18.98 -12.56 2.95
C SER A 73 17.69 -11.77 2.87
N ASN A 74 17.15 -11.62 1.67
CA ASN A 74 15.93 -10.84 1.44
C ASN A 74 14.66 -11.73 1.44
N VAL A 75 14.81 -13.03 1.74
CA VAL A 75 13.71 -14.02 1.72
C VAL A 75 12.64 -13.81 2.79
N ALA A 76 12.91 -12.97 3.80
CA ALA A 76 11.92 -12.60 4.81
C ALA A 76 10.84 -11.65 4.27
N PHE A 77 11.09 -10.98 3.14
CA PHE A 77 10.16 -10.03 2.54
C PHE A 77 9.19 -10.73 1.60
N PHE A 78 7.90 -10.42 1.79
CA PHE A 78 6.82 -11.03 1.04
C PHE A 78 6.73 -10.50 -0.41
N PRO A 79 6.23 -11.32 -1.36
CA PRO A 79 6.45 -11.07 -2.79
C PRO A 79 5.54 -10.04 -3.46
N ALA A 80 4.36 -9.72 -2.92
CA ALA A 80 3.38 -8.92 -3.66
C ALA A 80 3.87 -7.51 -3.96
N TYR A 81 4.46 -6.83 -2.96
CA TYR A 81 4.96 -5.47 -3.13
C TYR A 81 6.10 -5.39 -4.17
N PRO A 82 7.23 -6.14 -4.03
CA PRO A 82 8.29 -6.10 -5.04
C PRO A 82 7.84 -6.61 -6.42
N ALA A 83 6.90 -7.56 -6.51
CA ALA A 83 6.37 -8.00 -7.81
C ALA A 83 5.60 -6.88 -8.55
N ILE A 84 4.77 -6.11 -7.84
CA ILE A 84 4.05 -4.97 -8.43
C ILE A 84 5.04 -3.86 -8.80
N VAL A 85 6.04 -3.60 -7.95
CA VAL A 85 7.11 -2.64 -8.24
C VAL A 85 7.87 -3.03 -9.50
N ALA A 86 8.23 -4.31 -9.67
CA ALA A 86 8.87 -4.81 -10.87
C ALA A 86 8.00 -4.55 -12.12
N ALA A 87 6.68 -4.78 -12.03
CA ALA A 87 5.76 -4.48 -13.12
C ALA A 87 5.77 -2.99 -13.50
N PHE A 88 5.82 -2.07 -12.54
CA PHE A 88 5.95 -0.64 -12.83
C PHE A 88 7.32 -0.25 -13.37
N ARG A 89 8.41 -0.76 -12.77
CA ARG A 89 9.79 -0.52 -13.21
C ARG A 89 9.95 -0.91 -14.67
N TYR A 90 9.64 -2.16 -15.01
CA TYR A 90 9.85 -2.69 -16.36
C TYR A 90 8.77 -2.23 -17.36
N GLY A 91 7.54 -2.01 -16.90
CA GLY A 91 6.44 -1.56 -17.76
C GLY A 91 6.49 -0.07 -18.12
N LEU A 92 7.05 0.77 -17.25
CA LEU A 92 7.15 2.22 -17.45
C LEU A 92 8.59 2.72 -17.67
N ASP A 93 9.57 1.83 -17.63
CA ASP A 93 11.01 2.14 -17.75
C ASP A 93 11.48 3.25 -16.78
N ILE A 94 11.14 3.08 -15.49
CA ILE A 94 11.49 4.02 -14.42
C ILE A 94 12.43 3.38 -13.41
N SER A 95 13.13 4.20 -12.62
CA SER A 95 14.01 3.69 -11.56
C SER A 95 13.24 2.85 -10.51
N THR A 96 13.90 1.87 -9.87
CA THR A 96 13.26 1.02 -8.84
C THR A 96 12.74 1.84 -7.67
N GLY A 97 13.51 2.85 -7.23
CA GLY A 97 13.10 3.78 -6.18
C GLY A 97 11.81 4.53 -6.55
N THR A 98 11.72 5.02 -7.80
CA THR A 98 10.48 5.66 -8.29
C THR A 98 9.33 4.67 -8.36
N ALA A 99 9.56 3.44 -8.84
CA ALA A 99 8.53 2.41 -8.92
C ALA A 99 8.00 2.00 -7.54
N LEU A 100 8.86 1.94 -6.51
CA LEU A 100 8.48 1.73 -5.12
C LEU A 100 7.51 2.81 -4.63
N LEU A 101 7.91 4.06 -4.81
CA LEU A 101 7.13 5.21 -4.39
C LEU A 101 5.78 5.28 -5.11
N VAL A 102 5.76 5.09 -6.42
CA VAL A 102 4.51 5.04 -7.21
C VAL A 102 3.61 3.92 -6.70
N THR A 103 4.15 2.72 -6.48
CA THR A 103 3.37 1.58 -5.97
C THR A 103 2.77 1.89 -4.60
N ALA A 104 3.57 2.43 -3.68
CA ALA A 104 3.10 2.79 -2.34
C ALA A 104 2.03 3.88 -2.39
N GLN A 105 2.20 4.89 -3.24
CA GLN A 105 1.29 6.03 -3.33
C GLN A 105 -0.03 5.68 -4.03
N LEU A 106 -0.01 4.79 -5.02
CA LEU A 106 -1.22 4.21 -5.59
C LEU A 106 -1.98 3.37 -4.55
N ALA A 107 -1.26 2.60 -3.73
CA ALA A 107 -1.86 1.86 -2.64
C ALA A 107 -2.40 2.79 -1.53
N ALA A 108 -1.71 3.87 -1.21
CA ALA A 108 -2.19 4.90 -0.27
C ALA A 108 -3.49 5.53 -0.76
N TRP A 109 -3.56 5.85 -2.05
CA TRP A 109 -4.76 6.34 -2.68
C TRP A 109 -5.90 5.32 -2.58
N GLY A 110 -5.62 4.05 -2.84
CA GLY A 110 -6.59 2.96 -2.65
C GLY A 110 -7.06 2.83 -1.19
N PHE A 111 -6.14 2.92 -0.22
CA PHE A 111 -6.43 2.90 1.21
C PHE A 111 -7.41 4.01 1.59
N TRP A 112 -7.12 5.26 1.21
CA TRP A 112 -8.00 6.39 1.50
C TRP A 112 -9.33 6.30 0.76
N SER A 113 -9.33 5.77 -0.46
CA SER A 113 -10.56 5.54 -1.21
C SER A 113 -11.46 4.54 -0.47
N TYR A 114 -10.89 3.46 0.07
CA TYR A 114 -11.64 2.53 0.91
C TYR A 114 -12.11 3.15 2.23
N PHE A 115 -11.30 3.98 2.87
CA PHE A 115 -11.72 4.75 4.05
C PHE A 115 -12.99 5.55 3.77
N PHE A 116 -13.02 6.35 2.70
CA PHE A 116 -14.21 7.13 2.35
C PHE A 116 -15.37 6.27 1.84
N LEU A 117 -15.11 5.12 1.22
CA LEU A 117 -16.15 4.15 0.89
C LEU A 117 -16.82 3.55 2.13
N PHE A 118 -16.06 3.28 3.20
CA PHE A 118 -16.60 2.86 4.50
C PHE A 118 -17.39 3.97 5.17
N CYS A 119 -16.85 5.20 5.21
CA CYS A 119 -17.57 6.35 5.73
C CYS A 119 -18.93 6.53 5.07
N ARG A 120 -18.98 6.37 3.74
CA ARG A 120 -20.23 6.40 2.99
C ARG A 120 -21.15 5.25 3.35
N ARG A 121 -20.64 4.01 3.39
CA ARG A 121 -21.43 2.81 3.71
C ARG A 121 -22.07 2.89 5.10
N TRP A 122 -21.37 3.48 6.06
CA TRP A 122 -21.84 3.67 7.43
C TRP A 122 -22.55 5.02 7.66
N ASN A 123 -22.80 5.79 6.59
CA ASN A 123 -23.48 7.08 6.65
C ASN A 123 -22.84 8.08 7.66
N ILE A 124 -21.50 8.10 7.72
CA ILE A 124 -20.73 8.97 8.60
C ILE A 124 -20.83 10.42 8.14
N SER A 125 -21.06 11.37 9.05
CA SER A 125 -21.17 12.79 8.74
C SER A 125 -19.85 13.37 8.22
N ALA A 126 -19.91 14.39 7.35
CA ALA A 126 -18.70 14.98 6.74
C ALA A 126 -17.67 15.47 7.78
N ALA A 127 -18.14 16.05 8.89
CA ALA A 127 -17.27 16.48 9.98
C ALA A 127 -16.48 15.31 10.59
N LEU A 128 -17.14 14.17 10.84
CA LEU A 128 -16.48 12.97 11.36
C LEU A 128 -15.55 12.32 10.34
N GLN A 129 -15.88 12.39 9.04
CA GLN A 129 -14.97 11.93 7.98
C GLN A 129 -13.67 12.73 7.96
N ILE A 130 -13.78 14.06 8.06
CA ILE A 130 -12.62 14.97 8.11
C ILE A 130 -11.81 14.70 9.37
N CYS A 131 -12.44 14.64 10.55
CA CYS A 131 -11.74 14.33 11.80
C CYS A 131 -11.04 12.97 11.74
N GLY A 132 -11.70 11.92 11.25
CA GLY A 132 -11.10 10.60 11.10
C GLY A 132 -9.91 10.59 10.14
N ALA A 133 -10.03 11.28 8.99
CA ALA A 133 -8.93 11.40 8.04
C ALA A 133 -7.75 12.19 8.63
N LEU A 134 -8.02 13.27 9.36
CA LEU A 134 -6.97 14.05 10.03
C LEU A 134 -6.28 13.24 11.14
N LEU A 135 -7.02 12.48 11.94
CA LEU A 135 -6.44 11.61 12.97
C LEU A 135 -5.50 10.56 12.38
N VAL A 136 -5.92 9.91 11.29
CA VAL A 136 -5.07 8.95 10.58
C VAL A 136 -3.86 9.66 9.96
N ALA A 137 -4.06 10.78 9.26
CA ALA A 137 -2.97 11.50 8.59
C ALA A 137 -1.94 12.12 9.56
N ALA A 138 -2.38 12.55 10.74
CA ALA A 138 -1.52 13.10 11.79
C ALA A 138 -0.78 12.04 12.58
N HIS A 139 -1.17 10.77 12.47
CA HIS A 139 -0.46 9.69 13.15
C HIS A 139 0.96 9.53 12.57
N PRO A 140 2.03 9.44 13.39
CA PRO A 140 3.41 9.37 12.88
C PRO A 140 3.64 8.22 11.88
N ALA A 141 3.03 7.06 12.11
CA ALA A 141 3.12 5.92 11.20
C ALA A 141 2.41 6.11 9.85
N ALA A 142 1.62 7.18 9.66
CA ALA A 142 1.00 7.50 8.37
C ALA A 142 2.04 7.84 7.30
N PHE A 143 3.27 8.18 7.69
CA PHE A 143 4.41 8.29 6.78
C PHE A 143 4.61 7.02 5.92
N PHE A 144 4.42 5.83 6.50
CA PHE A 144 4.55 4.56 5.79
C PHE A 144 3.44 4.32 4.76
N LEU A 145 2.40 5.15 4.71
CA LEU A 145 1.43 5.11 3.62
C LEU A 145 2.05 5.58 2.30
N ILE A 146 2.94 6.58 2.33
CA ILE A 146 3.44 7.24 1.12
C ILE A 146 4.92 6.96 0.82
N ALA A 147 5.65 6.41 1.78
CA ALA A 147 7.04 5.99 1.64
C ALA A 147 7.15 4.64 0.90
N GLY A 148 8.35 4.31 0.41
CA GLY A 148 8.63 3.14 -0.43
C GLY A 148 8.56 1.77 0.26
N TYR A 149 7.53 1.55 1.10
CA TYR A 149 7.31 0.34 1.87
C TYR A 149 5.99 -0.35 1.50
N SER A 150 5.83 -1.60 1.96
CA SER A 150 4.68 -2.47 1.65
C SER A 150 3.40 -2.16 2.44
N GLU A 151 3.48 -1.32 3.46
CA GLU A 151 2.46 -1.03 4.46
C GLU A 151 1.16 -0.52 3.83
N SER A 152 1.28 0.42 2.90
CA SER A 152 0.14 0.98 2.18
C SER A 152 -0.58 -0.08 1.35
N LEU A 153 0.17 -0.95 0.67
CA LEU A 153 -0.40 -2.06 -0.10
C LEU A 153 -1.12 -3.06 0.80
N PHE A 154 -0.52 -3.41 1.94
CA PHE A 154 -1.16 -4.28 2.93
C PHE A 154 -2.47 -3.66 3.47
N LEU A 155 -2.45 -2.39 3.88
CA LEU A 155 -3.62 -1.71 4.44
C LEU A 155 -4.73 -1.50 3.40
N MET A 156 -4.37 -1.14 2.17
CA MET A 156 -5.31 -1.09 1.05
C MET A 156 -5.95 -2.46 0.79
N ALA A 157 -5.13 -3.52 0.75
CA ALA A 157 -5.58 -4.88 0.55
C ALA A 157 -6.51 -5.33 1.69
N LEU A 158 -6.15 -5.05 2.95
CA LEU A 158 -6.98 -5.36 4.13
C LEU A 158 -8.34 -4.65 4.08
N LEU A 159 -8.36 -3.34 3.85
CA LEU A 159 -9.61 -2.59 3.80
C LEU A 159 -10.49 -3.05 2.62
N GLY A 160 -9.90 -3.27 1.45
CA GLY A 160 -10.63 -3.80 0.31
C GLY A 160 -11.18 -5.20 0.56
N PHE A 161 -10.40 -6.08 1.19
CA PHE A 161 -10.85 -7.41 1.60
C PHE A 161 -12.10 -7.32 2.49
N ILE A 162 -12.06 -6.50 3.55
CA ILE A 162 -13.20 -6.31 4.45
C ILE A 162 -14.39 -5.70 3.69
N TYR A 163 -14.14 -4.67 2.87
CA TYR A 163 -15.19 -3.96 2.15
C TYR A 163 -15.96 -4.88 1.21
N TRP A 164 -15.25 -5.73 0.48
CA TRP A 164 -15.85 -6.65 -0.49
C TRP A 164 -16.39 -7.93 0.15
N SER A 165 -15.85 -8.38 1.29
CA SER A 165 -16.37 -9.55 2.01
C SER A 165 -17.76 -9.33 2.60
N ILE A 166 -18.11 -8.08 2.90
CA ILE A 166 -19.45 -7.70 3.41
C ILE A 166 -20.42 -7.40 2.24
N ALA A 167 -19.92 -7.23 1.01
CA ALA A 167 -20.76 -6.94 -0.14
C ALA A 167 -21.32 -8.23 -0.78
N GLU A 168 -22.52 -8.13 -1.34
CA GLU A 168 -23.18 -9.25 -1.99
C GLU A 168 -22.80 -9.40 -3.48
N GLY A 169 -22.88 -10.63 -3.98
CA GLY A 169 -22.70 -10.95 -5.40
C GLY A 169 -21.35 -11.60 -5.75
N ARG A 170 -21.27 -12.17 -6.95
CA ARG A 170 -20.06 -12.89 -7.42
C ARG A 170 -18.85 -11.97 -7.62
N THR A 171 -19.07 -10.74 -8.09
CA THR A 171 -18.01 -9.75 -8.27
C THR A 171 -17.41 -9.32 -6.94
N ALA A 172 -18.22 -9.16 -5.91
CA ALA A 172 -17.73 -8.86 -4.55
C ALA A 172 -16.85 -9.99 -4.01
N LYS A 173 -17.27 -11.25 -4.16
CA LYS A 173 -16.46 -12.42 -3.78
C LYS A 173 -15.11 -12.47 -4.51
N PHE A 174 -15.10 -12.19 -5.82
CA PHE A 174 -13.86 -12.11 -6.60
C PHE A 174 -12.93 -11.03 -6.06
N TRP A 175 -13.42 -9.81 -5.85
CA TRP A 175 -12.60 -8.72 -5.32
C TRP A 175 -12.13 -8.98 -3.89
N ALA A 176 -12.96 -9.58 -3.04
CA ALA A 176 -12.54 -10.02 -1.72
C ALA A 176 -11.37 -11.01 -1.83
N ALA A 177 -11.50 -12.06 -2.66
CA ALA A 177 -10.43 -13.04 -2.85
C ALA A 177 -9.13 -12.39 -3.38
N ALA A 178 -9.23 -11.51 -4.37
CA ALA A 178 -8.07 -10.79 -4.93
C ALA A 178 -7.35 -9.96 -3.86
N HIS A 179 -8.09 -9.20 -3.05
CA HIS A 179 -7.51 -8.42 -1.95
C HIS A 179 -6.93 -9.34 -0.86
N GLY A 180 -7.59 -10.46 -0.55
CA GLY A 180 -7.08 -11.45 0.41
C GLY A 180 -5.76 -12.08 -0.01
N ILE A 181 -5.59 -12.38 -1.30
CA ILE A 181 -4.34 -12.88 -1.87
C ILE A 181 -3.24 -11.81 -1.74
N VAL A 182 -3.50 -10.58 -2.17
CA VAL A 182 -2.52 -9.47 -2.08
C VAL A 182 -2.14 -9.19 -0.63
N MET A 183 -3.10 -9.20 0.29
CA MET A 183 -2.88 -9.02 1.73
C MET A 183 -1.99 -10.14 2.31
N SER A 184 -2.24 -11.39 1.94
CA SER A 184 -1.45 -12.54 2.41
C SER A 184 -0.04 -12.56 1.81
N ALA A 185 0.07 -12.14 0.55
CA ALA A 185 1.33 -12.01 -0.15
C ALA A 185 2.08 -10.71 0.16
N THR A 186 1.58 -9.87 1.07
CA THR A 186 2.32 -8.74 1.66
C THR A 186 2.72 -9.02 3.11
N ARG A 187 1.91 -9.76 3.89
CA ARG A 187 2.21 -10.14 5.28
C ARG A 187 1.54 -11.45 5.69
N ILE A 188 2.19 -12.19 6.60
CA ILE A 188 1.67 -13.46 7.15
C ILE A 188 0.29 -13.33 7.82
N VAL A 189 0.01 -12.18 8.45
CA VAL A 189 -1.28 -11.89 9.11
C VAL A 189 -2.44 -11.95 8.11
N GLY A 190 -2.18 -11.70 6.83
CA GLY A 190 -3.20 -11.80 5.78
C GLY A 190 -3.84 -13.18 5.68
N ILE A 191 -3.10 -14.26 5.98
CA ILE A 191 -3.64 -15.62 5.94
C ILE A 191 -4.73 -15.80 6.99
N VAL A 192 -4.52 -15.29 8.20
CA VAL A 192 -5.50 -15.37 9.30
C VAL A 192 -6.76 -14.57 8.95
N CYS A 193 -6.59 -13.35 8.43
CA CYS A 193 -7.70 -12.51 8.02
C CYS A 193 -8.48 -13.10 6.83
N ALA A 194 -7.79 -13.70 5.85
CA ALA A 194 -8.41 -14.35 4.70
C ALA A 194 -9.19 -15.62 5.06
N ALA A 195 -8.77 -16.34 6.11
CA ALA A 195 -9.46 -17.53 6.60
C ALA A 195 -10.74 -17.21 7.41
N PHE A 196 -10.87 -16.01 7.99
CA PHE A 196 -11.99 -15.65 8.86
C PHE A 196 -13.39 -15.85 8.24
N PRO A 197 -13.66 -15.45 6.98
CA PRO A 197 -14.98 -15.69 6.36
C PRO A 197 -15.30 -17.17 6.16
N LEU A 198 -14.29 -18.02 5.96
CA LEU A 198 -14.48 -19.47 5.82
C LEU A 198 -14.86 -20.10 7.16
N VAL A 199 -14.18 -19.71 8.24
CA VAL A 199 -14.48 -20.20 9.60
C VAL A 199 -15.88 -19.78 10.04
N ARG A 200 -16.31 -18.55 9.71
CA ARG A 200 -17.67 -18.07 10.05
C ARG A 200 -18.78 -18.84 9.32
N SER A 201 -18.49 -19.47 8.19
CA SER A 201 -19.47 -20.20 7.38
C SER A 201 -19.68 -21.67 7.77
N VAL A 202 -18.89 -22.17 8.72
CA VAL A 202 -19.00 -23.51 9.33
C VAL A 202 -19.75 -23.39 10.65
#